data_AF-A0A0B8P079-F1
#
_entry.id   AF-A0A0B8P079-F1
#
_cell.length_a   1.000
_cell.length_b   1.000
_cell.length_c   1.000
_cell.angle_alpha   90.00
_cell.angle_beta   90.00
_cell.angle_gamma   90.00
#
_symmetry.space_group_name_H-M   'P 1'
#
loop_
_entity.id
_entity.type
_entity.pdbx_description
1 polymer ?
#
loop_
_entity_poly.entity_id
_entity_poly.type
_entity_poly.pdbx_seq_one_letter_code
_entity_poly.pdbx_strand_id
1 'polypeptide(L)' 'MDGKDMDAKQEMSDNIEQQEIGSLMGHPLRTYTSGSMLTMDHNPDRVNIEVDSEGKIVKIWKG' A
#
# COMPACT_ATOMS: atom_id res chain seq x y z
N MET A 1 10.60 30.11 -25.02
CA MET A 1 9.14 30.17 -24.95
C MET A 1 8.64 29.16 -25.96
N ASP A 2 8.09 28.01 -25.62
CA ASP A 2 7.51 27.52 -24.37
C ASP A 2 7.72 26.00 -24.37
N GLY A 3 8.24 25.42 -23.29
CA GLY A 3 7.35 24.90 -22.25
C GLY A 3 7.51 23.39 -22.27
N LYS A 4 8.62 22.93 -21.69
CA LYS A 4 8.98 21.51 -21.53
C LYS A 4 7.78 20.71 -21.01
N ASP A 5 7.46 19.68 -21.78
CA ASP A 5 7.23 18.32 -21.30
C ASP A 5 6.22 18.17 -20.16
N MET A 6 5.01 17.88 -20.62
CA MET A 6 3.92 17.25 -19.90
C MET A 6 4.38 16.13 -18.94
N ASP A 7 3.86 16.20 -17.72
CA ASP A 7 3.56 15.08 -16.83
C ASP A 7 4.69 14.08 -16.52
N ALA A 8 5.73 14.55 -15.86
CA ALA A 8 6.54 13.71 -14.98
C ALA A 8 5.85 13.52 -13.60
N LYS A 9 4.60 13.09 -13.58
CA LYS A 9 4.00 12.43 -12.40
C LYS A 9 4.23 10.93 -12.50
N GLN A 10 5.51 10.55 -12.55
CA GLN A 10 5.89 9.17 -12.31
C GLN A 10 5.82 8.99 -10.79
N GLU A 11 4.73 8.40 -10.30
CA GLU A 11 4.66 7.94 -8.92
C GLU A 11 5.86 7.03 -8.66
N MET A 12 6.80 7.51 -7.85
CA MET A 12 7.77 6.64 -7.20
C MET A 12 6.96 5.77 -6.26
N SER A 13 6.64 4.55 -6.70
CA SER A 13 6.13 3.53 -5.80
C SER A 13 7.22 3.25 -4.78
N ASP A 14 7.17 3.96 -3.64
CA ASP A 14 8.08 3.69 -2.54
C ASP A 14 7.83 2.25 -2.11
N ASN A 15 8.83 1.39 -2.31
CA ASN A 15 8.73 0.00 -1.93
C ASN A 15 8.54 -0.06 -0.41
N ILE A 16 7.35 -0.48 0.03
CA ILE A 16 6.97 -0.52 1.45
C ILE A 16 7.88 -1.43 2.28
N GLU A 17 8.52 -2.41 1.65
CA GLU A 17 9.49 -3.31 2.30
C GLU A 17 10.80 -2.60 2.65
N GLN A 18 11.08 -1.45 2.04
CA GLN A 18 12.28 -0.65 2.28
C GLN A 18 12.01 0.57 3.16
N GLN A 19 10.77 0.76 3.62
CA GLN A 19 10.39 1.85 4.51
C GLN A 19 10.50 1.42 5.97
N GLU A 20 10.87 2.37 6.83
CA GLU A 20 10.80 2.18 8.29
C GLU A 20 9.37 1.84 8.70
N ILE A 21 9.19 0.90 9.66
CA ILE A 21 7.86 0.52 10.16
C ILE A 21 7.07 1.73 10.68
N GLY A 22 7.76 2.74 11.24
CA GLY A 22 7.14 3.98 11.69
C GLY A 22 6.38 4.74 10.59
N SER A 23 6.73 4.55 9.32
CA SER A 23 6.03 5.14 8.16
C SER A 23 4.62 4.60 7.95
N LEU A 24 4.25 3.50 8.61
CA LEU A 24 2.92 2.90 8.54
C LEU A 24 1.95 3.49 9.58
N MET A 25 2.47 4.22 10.57
CA MET A 25 1.68 4.76 11.68
C MET A 25 0.80 5.92 11.23
N GLY A 26 -0.43 6.01 11.77
CA GLY A 26 -1.37 7.09 11.48
C GLY A 26 -2.22 6.89 10.23
N HIS A 27 -1.95 5.84 9.45
CA HIS A 27 -2.74 5.46 8.29
C HIS A 27 -3.88 4.50 8.66
N PRO A 28 -5.02 4.52 7.94
CA PRO A 28 -6.05 3.51 8.07
C PRO A 28 -5.48 2.10 7.88
N LEU A 29 -5.90 1.14 8.70
CA LEU A 29 -5.38 -0.23 8.67
C LEU A 29 -6.49 -1.23 8.28
N ARG A 30 -6.17 -2.13 7.35
CA ARG A 30 -6.96 -3.34 7.09
C ARG A 30 -6.10 -4.59 7.17
N THR A 31 -6.55 -5.56 7.94
CA THR A 31 -5.96 -6.90 8.00
C THR A 31 -6.95 -7.91 7.45
N TYR A 32 -6.48 -8.84 6.62
CA TYR A 32 -7.32 -9.91 6.07
C TYR A 32 -6.52 -11.20 5.85
N THR A 33 -7.19 -12.35 5.89
CA THR A 33 -6.58 -13.65 5.61
C THR A 33 -6.44 -13.88 4.10
N SER A 34 -5.34 -14.46 3.65
CA SER A 34 -5.10 -14.84 2.26
C SER A 34 -6.29 -15.61 1.66
N GLY A 35 -6.72 -15.20 0.47
CA GLY A 35 -7.88 -15.77 -0.23
C GLY A 35 -9.24 -15.22 0.21
N SER A 36 -9.31 -14.30 1.18
CA SER A 36 -10.55 -13.62 1.53
C SER A 36 -11.06 -12.76 0.37
N MET A 37 -12.39 -12.74 0.17
CA MET A 37 -13.00 -11.79 -0.77
C MET A 37 -12.84 -10.36 -0.23
N LEU A 38 -12.37 -9.46 -1.08
CA LEU A 38 -12.17 -8.05 -0.74
C LEU A 38 -13.14 -7.17 -1.54
N THR A 39 -13.58 -6.09 -0.92
CA THR A 39 -14.35 -5.03 -1.58
C THR A 39 -13.45 -4.21 -2.51
N MET A 40 -14.02 -3.66 -3.58
CA MET A 40 -13.33 -2.79 -4.54
C MET A 40 -13.29 -1.33 -4.07
N ASP A 41 -12.87 -1.11 -2.82
CA ASP A 41 -12.75 0.19 -2.18
C ASP A 41 -11.25 0.59 -2.09
N HIS A 42 -10.70 0.98 -3.23
CA HIS A 42 -9.33 1.47 -3.29
C HIS A 42 -9.16 2.70 -2.38
N ASN A 43 -8.17 2.65 -1.50
CA ASN A 43 -7.82 3.74 -0.61
C ASN A 43 -6.28 3.87 -0.59
N PRO A 44 -5.71 4.85 -1.32
CA PRO A 44 -4.25 4.99 -1.45
C PRO A 44 -3.55 5.26 -0.11
N ASP A 45 -4.27 5.74 0.89
CA ASP A 45 -3.73 6.04 2.22
C ASP A 45 -3.77 4.84 3.18
N ARG A 46 -4.47 3.75 2.82
CA ARG A 46 -4.67 2.59 3.70
C ARG A 46 -3.49 1.64 3.64
N VAL A 47 -3.01 1.22 4.81
CA VAL A 47 -2.11 0.08 4.95
C VAL A 47 -2.93 -1.21 4.99
N ASN A 48 -2.58 -2.14 4.11
CA ASN A 48 -3.14 -3.48 4.05
C ASN A 48 -2.12 -4.49 4.56
N ILE A 49 -2.56 -5.39 5.43
CA ILE A 49 -1.78 -6.54 5.91
C ILE A 49 -2.52 -7.82 5.51
N GLU A 50 -1.90 -8.60 4.64
CA GLU A 50 -2.34 -9.95 4.32
C GLU A 50 -1.66 -10.93 5.28
N VAL A 51 -2.44 -11.80 5.90
CA VAL A 51 -1.94 -12.87 6.78
C VAL A 51 -2.36 -14.25 6.28
N ASP A 52 -1.56 -15.27 6.58
CA ASP A 52 -1.93 -16.66 6.30
C ASP A 52 -2.97 -17.20 7.32
N SER A 53 -3.31 -18.49 7.21
CA SER A 53 -4.26 -19.15 8.12
C SER A 53 -3.76 -19.28 9.57
N GLU A 54 -2.46 -19.12 9.80
CA GLU A 54 -1.84 -19.12 11.14
C GLU A 54 -1.68 -17.70 11.70
N GLY A 55 -2.07 -16.67 10.94
CA GLY A 55 -1.92 -15.27 11.31
C GLY A 55 -0.52 -14.69 11.04
N LYS A 56 0.35 -15.38 10.29
CA LYS A 56 1.66 -14.84 9.90
C LYS A 56 1.50 -13.87 8.74
N ILE A 57 2.26 -12.77 8.79
CA ILE A 57 2.26 -11.77 7.73
C ILE A 57 2.81 -12.38 6.44
N VAL A 58 2.02 -12.31 5.39
CA VAL A 58 2.39 -12.70 4.02
C VAL A 58 2.84 -11.47 3.24
N LYS A 59 2.11 -10.35 3.36
CA LYS A 59 2.38 -9.14 2.60
C LYS A 59 1.87 -7.88 3.31
N ILE A 60 2.57 -6.77 3.15
CA ILE A 60 2.12 -5.42 3.53
C ILE A 60 2.15 -4.54 2.28
N TRP A 61 1.16 -3.68 2.08
CA TRP A 61 1.11 -2.73 0.95
C TRP A 61 0.16 -1.55 1.21
N LYS A 62 0.34 -0.42 0.51
CA LYS A 62 -0.60 0.73 0.53
C LYS A 62 -1.51 0.72 -0.70
N GLY A 63 -2.82 0.92 -0.52
CA GLY A 63 -3.83 0.98 -1.61
C GLY A 63 -5.25 0.48 -1.31
#